data_AF-A0A939HFB7-F1
#
_entry.id   AF-A0A939HFB7-F1
#
_cell.length_a   1.000
_cell.length_b   1.000
_cell.length_c   1.000
_cell.angle_alpha   90.00
_cell.angle_beta   90.00
_cell.angle_gamma   90.00
#
_symmetry.space_group_name_H-M   'P 1'
#
loop_
_entity.id
_entity.type
_entity.pdbx_description
1 polymer ?
#
loop_
_entity_poly.entity_id
_entity_poly.type
_entity_poly.pdbx_seq_one_letter_code
_entity_poly.pdbx_strand_id
1 'polypeptide(L)' 'MSTQTTLPAWAIQRVAAALDVEHRDGGPKTAVDIARRTGLSKSLARRCLNQLRSQRTAR' A
#
# COMPACT_ATOMS: atom_id res chain seq x y z
N MET A 1 -12.96 21.36 -8.68
CA MET A 1 -11.53 21.24 -8.36
C MET A 1 -11.28 19.83 -7.83
N SER A 2 -10.85 18.91 -8.69
CA SER A 2 -10.55 17.55 -8.27
C SER A 2 -9.22 17.58 -7.51
N THR A 3 -9.25 17.51 -6.19
CA THR A 3 -8.07 17.18 -5.39
C THR A 3 -7.69 15.74 -5.72
N GLN A 4 -7.06 15.56 -6.87
CA GLN A 4 -6.41 14.33 -7.24
C GLN A 4 -5.27 14.18 -6.25
N THR A 5 -5.56 13.55 -5.12
CA THR A 5 -4.56 13.16 -4.14
C THR A 5 -3.71 12.09 -4.79
N THR A 6 -2.79 12.53 -5.64
CA THR A 6 -1.70 11.73 -6.18
C THR A 6 -0.96 11.19 -4.97
N LEU A 7 -1.12 9.89 -4.71
CA LEU A 7 -0.40 9.24 -3.64
C LEU A 7 1.10 9.41 -3.94
N PRO A 8 1.90 9.84 -2.95
CA PRO A 8 3.30 10.07 -3.20
C PRO A 8 3.99 8.75 -3.56
N ALA A 9 4.85 8.78 -4.58
CA ALA A 9 5.52 7.60 -5.10
C ALA A 9 6.31 6.84 -4.01
N TRP A 10 6.95 7.57 -3.09
CA TRP A 10 7.66 6.98 -1.96
C TRP A 10 6.76 6.14 -1.04
N ALA A 11 5.49 6.54 -0.84
CA ALA A 11 4.55 5.79 0.00
C ALA A 11 4.10 4.49 -0.68
N ILE A 12 3.88 4.55 -2.00
CA ILE A 12 3.56 3.37 -2.80
C ILE A 12 4.73 2.38 -2.76
N GLN A 13 5.97 2.86 -2.94
CA GLN A 13 7.16 2.02 -2.89
C GLN A 13 7.35 1.36 -1.52
N ARG A 14 7.16 2.10 -0.41
CA ARG A 14 7.26 1.51 0.94
C ARG A 14 6.20 0.44 1.18
N VAL A 15 4.97 0.68 0.72
CA VAL A 15 3.88 -0.32 0.83
C VAL A 15 4.17 -1.53 -0.04
N ALA A 16 4.67 -1.35 -1.26
CA ALA A 16 5.06 -2.44 -2.15
C ALA A 16 6.21 -3.29 -1.56
N ALA A 17 7.24 -2.65 -1.00
CA ALA A 17 8.34 -3.35 -0.34
C ALA A 17 7.87 -4.11 0.92
N ALA A 18 7.01 -3.50 1.73
CA ALA A 18 6.41 -4.19 2.88
C ALA A 18 5.58 -5.39 2.43
N LEU A 19 4.79 -5.27 1.35
CA LEU A 19 4.03 -6.38 0.79
C LEU A 19 4.92 -7.52 0.29
N ASP A 20 6.08 -7.22 -0.30
CA ASP A 20 7.02 -8.23 -0.81
C ASP A 20 7.67 -9.03 0.33
N VAL A 21 8.02 -8.36 1.43
CA VAL A 21 8.52 -9.00 2.66
C VAL A 21 7.44 -9.88 3.29
N GLU A 22 6.22 -9.36 3.46
CA GLU A 22 5.12 -10.12 4.06
C GLU A 22 4.64 -11.29 3.17
N HIS A 23 4.79 -11.19 1.84
CA HIS A 23 4.48 -12.29 0.93
C HIS A 23 5.39 -13.50 1.18
N ARG A 24 6.65 -13.27 1.58
CA ARG A 24 7.59 -14.34 1.94
C ARG A 24 7.30 -14.94 3.32
N ASP A 25 6.77 -14.14 4.25
CA ASP A 25 6.45 -14.55 5.62
C ASP A 25 5.10 -15.29 5.75
N GLY A 26 4.25 -15.27 4.72
CA GLY A 26 2.96 -15.98 4.72
C GLY A 26 1.87 -15.39 5.62
N GLY A 27 2.10 -14.21 6.21
CA GLY A 27 1.20 -13.57 7.16
C GLY A 27 -0.02 -12.84 6.55
N PRO A 28 -1.03 -12.51 7.37
CA PRO A 28 -2.24 -11.81 6.94
C PRO A 28 -1.96 -10.38 6.45
N LYS A 29 -2.45 -10.09 5.24
CA LYS A 29 -2.18 -8.87 4.45
C LYS A 29 -3.13 -7.72 4.78
N THR A 30 -3.20 -7.27 6.03
CA THR A 30 -4.11 -6.17 6.38
C THR A 30 -3.48 -4.80 6.17
N ALA A 31 -4.30 -3.80 5.83
CA ALA A 31 -3.84 -2.41 5.74
C ALA A 31 -3.31 -1.87 7.07
N VAL A 32 -3.68 -2.48 8.19
CA VAL A 32 -3.22 -2.11 9.54
C VAL A 32 -1.79 -2.59 9.77
N ASP A 33 -1.47 -3.80 9.35
CA ASP A 33 -0.12 -4.35 9.51
C ASP A 33 0.88 -3.67 8.57
N ILE A 34 0.46 -3.38 7.33
CA ILE A 34 1.23 -2.54 6.41
C ILE A 34 1.46 -1.15 6.99
N ALA A 35 0.44 -0.50 7.56
CA ALA A 35 0.57 0.81 8.19
C ALA A 35 1.57 0.76 9.35
N ARG A 36 1.50 -0.25 10.22
CA ARG A 36 2.45 -0.44 11.33
C ARG A 36 3.87 -0.64 10.85
N ARG A 37 4.08 -1.45 9.81
CA ARG A 37 5.42 -1.78 9.30
C ARG A 37 6.06 -0.64 8.50
N THR A 38 5.23 0.19 7.86
CA THR A 38 5.71 1.31 7.03
C THR A 38 5.74 2.65 7.77
N GLY A 39 5.13 2.74 8.95
CA GLY A 39 4.94 3.99 9.69
C GLY A 39 3.92 4.94 9.05
N LEU A 40 3.09 4.44 8.14
CA LEU A 40 2.09 5.23 7.43
C LEU A 40 0.75 5.24 8.17
N SER A 41 -0.10 6.22 7.86
CA SER A 41 -1.48 6.21 8.34
C SER A 41 -2.28 5.08 7.66
N LYS A 42 -3.22 4.48 8.40
CA LYS A 42 -4.10 3.41 7.89
C LYS A 42 -4.82 3.78 6.60
N SER A 43 -5.30 5.02 6.50
CA SER A 43 -5.98 5.55 5.31
C SER A 43 -5.04 5.63 4.10
N LEU A 44 -3.80 6.07 4.31
CA LEU A 44 -2.80 6.15 3.25
C LEU A 44 -2.37 4.76 2.78
N ALA A 45 -2.06 3.86 3.72
CA ALA A 45 -1.75 2.46 3.42
C ALA A 45 -2.88 1.77 2.64
N ARG A 46 -4.15 2.01 3.02
CA ARG A 46 -5.31 1.47 2.31
C ARG A 46 -5.45 2.02 0.89
N ARG A 47 -5.23 3.32 0.68
CA ARG A 47 -5.24 3.90 -0.66
C ARG A 47 -4.11 3.34 -1.54
N CYS A 48 -2.90 3.20 -1.00
CA CYS A 48 -1.77 2.61 -1.72
C CYS A 48 -2.05 1.14 -2.08
N LEU A 49 -2.64 0.36 -1.16
CA LEU A 49 -3.06 -1.02 -1.40
C LEU A 49 -4.10 -1.12 -2.52
N ASN A 50 -5.13 -0.26 -2.49
CA ASN A 50 -6.15 -0.23 -3.53
C ASN A 50 -5.54 0.12 -4.89
N GLN A 51 -4.64 1.11 -4.94
CA GLN A 51 -3.97 1.48 -6.18
C GLN A 51 -3.11 0.35 -6.75
N LEU A 52 -2.31 -0.32 -5.91
CA LEU A 52 -1.50 -1.46 -6.34
C LEU A 52 -2.35 -2.63 -6.83
N ARG A 53 -3.51 -2.88 -6.20
CA ARG A 53 -4.48 -3.88 -6.66
C ARG A 53 -5.10 -3.49 -8.01
N SER A 54 -5.54 -2.26 -8.16
CA SER A 54 -6.11 -1.76 -9.43
C SER A 54 -5.11 -1.83 -10.58
N GLN A 55 -3.83 -1.51 -10.36
CA GLN A 55 -2.78 -1.66 -11.38
C GLN A 55 -2.53 -3.12 -11.77
N ARG A 56 -2.70 -4.05 -10.82
CA ARG A 56 -2.49 -5.49 -11.04
C ARG A 56 -3.69 -6.17 -11.71
N THR A 57 -4.89 -5.62 -11.58
CA THR A 57 -6.10 -6.08 -12.28
C THR A 57 -6.24 -5.48 -13.68
N ALA A 58 -5.65 -4.30 -13.93
CA ALA A 58 -5.67 -3.65 -15.24
C ALA A 58 -4.61 -4.21 -16.23
N ARG A 59 -3.90 -5.27 -15.86
CA ARG A 59 -2.83 -5.90 -16.65
C ARG A 59 -3.19 -7.36 -16.91
#